data_AF-A0AAV9M4I0-F1
#
_entry.id   AF-A0AAV9M4I0-F1
#
_cell.length_a   1.000
_cell.length_b   1.000
_cell.length_c   1.000
_cell.angle_alpha   90.00
_cell.angle_beta   90.00
_cell.angle_gamma   90.00
#
_symmetry.space_group_name_H-M   'P 1'
#
loop_
_entity.id
_entity.type
_entity.pdbx_description
1 polymer ?
#
loop_
_entity_poly.entity_id
_entity_poly.type
_entity_poly.pdbx_seq_one_letter_code
_entity_poly.pdbx_strand_id
1 'polypeptide(L)'
;MERYRNGKISIQKFELTSKVYSSEILHLIYKWLDIALQNDVKDLVIGGSGLKLPIFKILAAKSLRELVLNDCSLEFFSFTKCSSLRKLSLTKINLDENILQTLLNSCPLLVTFILERCSGLKKIELLNHQNIKLVSIKTKGKPKHLVKIQIQTLEHFSYYDLRKEELDVVECQNLKSLNISYVKISNGFLRDFISRSQSLKVLKIQNCDGVLCQNQGVQSYLDALLWICQSRKLKLKIQLKCEMCSCFIDRLMCMKLKVVKVYKYDGKNQGLHPIEFERENLSIFAFRGWETFLFLLDW
;
A
#
# COMPACT_ATOMS: atom_id res chain seq x y z
N MET A 1 6.59 -7.35 -33.50
CA MET A 1 7.73 -6.55 -32.98
C MET A 1 8.63 -5.99 -34.08
N GLU A 2 8.96 -6.73 -35.14
CA GLU A 2 9.81 -6.19 -36.24
C GLU A 2 9.26 -4.92 -36.90
N ARG A 3 7.93 -4.82 -37.10
CA ARG A 3 7.29 -3.59 -37.58
C ARG A 3 7.61 -2.36 -36.71
N TYR A 4 7.60 -2.52 -35.38
CA TYR A 4 7.93 -1.44 -34.45
C TYR A 4 9.39 -1.05 -34.59
N ARG A 5 10.29 -2.05 -34.64
CA ARG A 5 11.73 -1.84 -34.85
C ARG A 5 12.01 -1.09 -36.15
N ASN A 6 11.48 -1.59 -37.27
CA ASN A 6 11.77 -1.06 -38.60
C ASN A 6 11.13 0.31 -38.82
N GLY A 7 9.90 0.50 -38.32
CA GLY A 7 9.18 1.76 -38.45
C GLY A 7 9.51 2.80 -37.37
N LYS A 8 10.39 2.47 -36.40
CA LYS A 8 10.65 3.29 -35.19
C LYS A 8 9.35 3.77 -34.51
N ILE A 9 8.36 2.89 -34.45
CA ILE A 9 7.02 3.23 -33.98
C ILE A 9 7.07 3.27 -32.46
N SER A 10 6.77 4.42 -31.86
CA SER A 10 6.72 4.56 -30.40
C SER A 10 5.73 3.57 -29.78
N ILE A 11 6.14 2.94 -28.68
CA ILE A 11 5.30 2.01 -27.91
C ILE A 11 4.77 2.74 -26.69
N GLN A 12 3.45 2.78 -26.51
CA GLN A 12 2.88 3.35 -25.29
C GLN A 12 3.05 2.37 -24.13
N LYS A 13 2.60 1.13 -24.29
CA LYS A 13 2.69 0.07 -23.28
C LYS A 13 3.22 -1.21 -23.90
N PHE A 14 4.17 -1.83 -23.21
CA PHE A 14 4.62 -3.19 -23.48
C PHE A 14 4.33 -4.05 -22.26
N GLU A 15 3.55 -5.12 -22.45
CA GLU A 15 3.17 -6.03 -21.38
C GLU A 15 3.46 -7.46 -21.78
N LEU A 16 4.25 -8.14 -20.96
CA LEU A 16 4.63 -9.53 -21.15
C LEU A 16 4.70 -10.25 -19.80
N THR A 17 3.68 -11.04 -19.49
CA THR A 17 3.62 -11.81 -18.25
C THR A 17 3.30 -13.27 -18.54
N SER A 18 4.10 -14.17 -17.99
CA SER A 18 3.84 -15.62 -17.98
C SER A 18 4.17 -16.16 -16.60
N LYS A 19 3.63 -17.33 -16.24
CA LYS A 19 4.07 -18.02 -15.01
C LYS A 19 5.50 -18.53 -15.17
N VAL A 20 5.78 -19.17 -16.31
CA VAL A 20 7.07 -19.76 -16.65
C VAL A 20 7.33 -19.48 -18.13
N TYR A 21 8.58 -19.23 -18.48
CA TYR A 21 9.02 -19.16 -19.88
C TYR A 21 9.89 -20.36 -20.19
N SER A 22 9.66 -21.00 -21.35
CA SER A 22 10.59 -22.00 -21.85
C SER A 22 11.92 -21.33 -22.22
N SER A 23 13.03 -22.04 -22.02
CA SER A 23 14.36 -21.56 -22.40
C SER A 23 14.41 -21.17 -23.88
N GLU A 24 13.66 -21.88 -24.73
CA GLU A 24 13.54 -21.68 -26.16
C GLU A 24 13.03 -20.28 -26.53
N ILE A 25 12.14 -19.67 -25.74
CA ILE A 25 11.55 -18.36 -26.05
C ILE A 25 12.24 -17.19 -25.34
N LEU A 26 13.15 -17.44 -24.39
CA LEU A 26 13.85 -16.39 -23.65
C LEU A 26 14.56 -15.39 -24.56
N HIS A 27 15.23 -15.89 -25.61
CA HIS A 27 15.92 -15.03 -26.56
C HIS A 27 14.95 -14.08 -27.31
N LEU A 28 13.74 -14.55 -27.63
CA LEU A 28 12.69 -13.71 -28.24
C LEU A 28 12.19 -12.65 -27.26
N ILE A 29 12.04 -13.01 -25.98
CA ILE A 29 11.61 -12.09 -24.93
C ILE A 29 12.61 -10.95 -24.77
N TYR A 30 13.90 -11.26 -24.67
CA TYR A 30 14.94 -10.24 -24.58
C TYR A 30 14.98 -9.39 -25.86
N LYS A 31 14.80 -9.99 -27.04
CA LYS A 31 14.69 -9.25 -28.31
C LYS A 31 13.49 -8.29 -28.30
N TRP A 32 12.33 -8.71 -27.83
CA TRP A 32 11.13 -7.88 -27.77
C TRP A 32 11.28 -6.76 -26.74
N LEU A 33 11.89 -7.05 -25.60
CA LEU A 33 12.24 -6.06 -24.59
C LEU A 33 13.17 -4.99 -25.16
N ASP A 34 14.24 -5.38 -25.86
CA ASP A 34 15.17 -4.43 -26.48
C ASP A 34 14.46 -3.56 -27.52
N ILE A 35 13.58 -4.15 -28.35
CA ILE A 35 12.78 -3.39 -29.30
C ILE A 35 11.89 -2.40 -28.56
N ALA A 36 11.24 -2.78 -27.45
CA ALA A 36 10.40 -1.87 -26.69
C ALA A 36 11.19 -0.70 -26.11
N LEU A 37 12.35 -0.97 -25.51
CA LEU A 37 13.23 0.07 -24.96
C LEU A 37 13.75 1.03 -26.04
N GLN A 38 14.05 0.53 -27.25
CA GLN A 38 14.48 1.34 -28.39
C GLN A 38 13.35 2.20 -29.00
N ASN A 39 12.09 1.88 -28.69
CA ASN A 39 10.91 2.54 -29.27
C ASN A 39 10.14 3.35 -28.22
N ASP A 40 10.87 4.02 -27.32
CA ASP A 40 10.31 4.99 -26.38
C ASP A 40 9.15 4.46 -25.53
N VAL A 41 9.24 3.19 -25.08
CA VAL A 41 8.24 2.59 -24.21
C VAL A 41 7.99 3.46 -22.97
N LYS A 42 6.71 3.76 -22.70
CA LYS A 42 6.30 4.56 -21.53
C LYS A 42 5.90 3.67 -20.35
N ASP A 43 5.16 2.60 -20.63
CA ASP A 43 4.65 1.69 -19.61
C ASP A 43 5.18 0.28 -19.88
N LEU A 44 5.96 -0.26 -18.95
CA LEU A 44 6.59 -1.56 -19.09
C LEU A 44 6.09 -2.50 -17.99
N VAL A 45 5.44 -3.59 -18.38
CA VAL A 45 4.98 -4.66 -17.50
C VAL A 45 5.65 -5.95 -17.92
N ILE A 46 6.52 -6.50 -17.07
CA ILE A 46 7.22 -7.75 -17.35
C ILE A 46 7.10 -8.68 -16.16
N GLY A 47 6.84 -9.95 -16.42
CA GLY A 47 6.97 -10.93 -15.35
C GLY A 47 7.00 -12.38 -15.78
N GLY A 48 7.58 -13.20 -14.92
CA GLY A 48 7.57 -14.65 -15.01
C GLY A 48 8.84 -15.30 -14.51
N SER A 49 8.66 -16.46 -13.87
CA SER A 49 9.73 -17.15 -13.16
C SER A 49 10.85 -17.53 -14.12
N GLY A 50 12.09 -17.31 -13.70
CA GLY A 50 13.29 -17.63 -14.50
C GLY A 50 13.76 -16.49 -15.41
N LEU A 51 13.00 -15.40 -15.56
CA LEU A 51 13.51 -14.21 -16.23
C LEU A 51 14.58 -13.51 -15.39
N LYS A 52 15.72 -13.24 -16.00
CA LYS A 52 16.77 -12.38 -15.43
C LYS A 52 16.79 -11.08 -16.21
N LEU A 53 16.40 -9.99 -15.56
CA LEU A 53 16.24 -8.70 -16.23
C LEU A 53 17.44 -7.79 -15.96
N PRO A 54 18.10 -7.27 -17.01
CA PRO A 54 19.14 -6.27 -16.88
C PRO A 54 18.50 -4.92 -16.52
N ILE A 55 18.25 -4.72 -15.24
CA ILE A 55 17.43 -3.61 -14.73
C ILE A 55 18.01 -2.24 -15.10
N PHE A 56 19.34 -2.12 -15.18
CA PHE A 56 20.02 -0.89 -15.60
C PHE A 56 19.67 -0.48 -17.05
N LYS A 57 19.50 -1.44 -17.98
CA LYS A 57 19.07 -1.14 -19.35
C LYS A 57 17.65 -0.60 -19.37
N ILE A 58 16.78 -1.19 -18.56
CA ILE A 58 15.39 -0.77 -18.43
C ILE A 58 15.32 0.64 -17.84
N LEU A 59 16.06 0.90 -16.77
CA LEU A 59 16.11 2.22 -16.10
C LEU A 59 16.78 3.30 -16.96
N ALA A 60 17.62 2.94 -17.93
CA ALA A 60 18.21 3.89 -18.89
C ALA A 60 17.21 4.41 -19.94
N ALA A 61 16.01 3.81 -20.05
CA ALA A 61 15.01 4.26 -21.02
C ALA A 61 14.45 5.64 -20.65
N LYS A 62 14.69 6.62 -21.51
CA LYS A 62 14.35 8.04 -21.28
C LYS A 62 12.85 8.33 -21.24
N SER A 63 12.06 7.47 -21.86
CA SER A 63 10.61 7.64 -22.01
C SER A 63 9.81 6.86 -20.96
N LEU A 64 10.47 6.01 -20.17
CA LEU A 64 9.82 5.07 -19.26
C LEU A 64 9.22 5.79 -18.05
N ARG A 65 7.90 5.71 -17.89
CA ARG A 65 7.12 6.34 -16.83
C ARG A 65 6.63 5.33 -15.79
N GLU A 66 6.25 4.14 -16.23
CA GLU A 66 5.77 3.08 -15.35
C GLU A 66 6.56 1.79 -15.57
N LEU A 67 7.04 1.20 -14.47
CA LEU A 67 7.71 -0.09 -14.47
C LEU A 67 7.02 -1.03 -13.48
N VAL A 68 6.49 -2.13 -14.00
CA VAL A 68 5.86 -3.19 -13.21
C VAL A 68 6.59 -4.50 -13.47
N LEU A 69 7.20 -5.04 -12.43
CA LEU A 69 7.98 -6.27 -12.48
C LEU A 69 7.33 -7.32 -11.57
N ASN A 70 7.15 -8.53 -12.09
CA ASN A 70 6.48 -9.62 -11.39
C ASN A 70 7.25 -10.95 -11.51
N ASP A 71 7.58 -11.58 -10.39
CA ASP A 71 8.11 -12.95 -10.34
C ASP A 71 9.39 -13.13 -11.18
N CYS A 72 10.29 -12.14 -11.19
CA CYS A 72 11.55 -12.16 -11.97
C CYS A 72 12.77 -11.86 -11.09
N SER A 73 13.96 -12.20 -11.59
CA SER A 73 15.25 -11.89 -10.97
C SER A 73 15.86 -10.64 -11.60
N LEU A 74 16.48 -9.79 -10.79
CA LEU A 74 17.09 -8.54 -11.25
C LEU A 74 18.61 -8.68 -11.27
N GLU A 75 19.23 -8.20 -12.35
CA GLU A 75 20.69 -8.17 -12.51
C GLU A 75 21.21 -6.74 -12.40
N PHE A 76 21.92 -6.45 -11.29
CA PHE A 76 22.51 -5.15 -11.00
C PHE A 76 24.01 -5.16 -11.27
N PHE A 77 24.42 -4.63 -12.42
CA PHE A 77 25.84 -4.50 -12.80
C PHE A 77 26.31 -3.05 -12.93
N SER A 78 25.40 -2.06 -12.87
CA SER A 78 25.76 -0.66 -13.06
C SER A 78 24.71 0.31 -12.51
N PHE A 79 25.15 1.55 -12.26
CA PHE A 79 24.32 2.66 -11.80
C PHE A 79 23.82 3.46 -13.00
N THR A 80 22.50 3.60 -13.15
CA THR A 80 21.90 4.46 -14.17
C THR A 80 20.76 5.26 -13.56
N LYS A 81 20.76 6.58 -13.78
CA LYS A 81 19.70 7.46 -13.27
C LYS A 81 18.53 7.45 -14.24
N CYS A 82 17.38 6.95 -13.80
CA CYS A 82 16.12 6.99 -14.51
C CYS A 82 15.38 8.29 -14.21
N SER A 83 15.54 9.29 -15.07
CA SER A 83 14.96 10.63 -14.87
C SER A 83 13.49 10.75 -15.26
N SER A 84 12.85 9.70 -15.78
CA SER A 84 11.46 9.74 -16.25
C SER A 84 10.48 8.91 -15.43
N LEU A 85 10.98 7.94 -14.65
CA LEU A 85 10.13 6.96 -13.97
C LEU A 85 9.32 7.62 -12.85
N ARG A 86 8.00 7.43 -12.92
CA ARG A 86 7.02 7.95 -11.95
C ARG A 86 6.40 6.85 -11.11
N LYS A 87 6.38 5.61 -11.61
CA LYS A 87 5.84 4.45 -10.88
C LYS A 87 6.77 3.25 -10.99
N LEU A 88 7.05 2.66 -9.84
CA LEU A 88 7.79 1.41 -9.70
C LEU A 88 6.95 0.43 -8.88
N SER A 89 6.64 -0.72 -9.47
CA SER A 89 5.91 -1.80 -8.83
C SER A 89 6.70 -3.09 -8.91
N LEU A 90 7.05 -3.64 -7.75
CA LEU A 90 7.85 -4.85 -7.62
C LEU A 90 6.98 -5.92 -6.94
N THR A 91 6.79 -7.06 -7.59
CA THR A 91 5.94 -8.15 -7.08
C THR A 91 6.70 -9.47 -7.10
N LYS A 92 6.78 -10.17 -5.97
CA LYS A 92 7.50 -11.46 -5.82
C LYS A 92 8.96 -11.43 -6.32
N ILE A 93 9.65 -10.33 -6.07
CA ILE A 93 11.06 -10.18 -6.45
C ILE A 93 11.93 -10.43 -5.23
N ASN A 94 13.02 -11.15 -5.41
CA ASN A 94 14.05 -11.29 -4.37
C ASN A 94 14.95 -10.05 -4.38
N LEU A 95 14.93 -9.29 -3.29
CA LEU A 95 15.65 -8.02 -3.13
C LEU A 95 16.27 -8.00 -1.74
N ASP A 96 17.49 -7.47 -1.62
CA ASP A 96 18.02 -7.04 -0.33
C ASP A 96 17.87 -5.52 -0.17
N GLU A 97 18.25 -5.00 1.00
CA GLU A 97 18.15 -3.58 1.32
C GLU A 97 18.98 -2.72 0.36
N ASN A 98 20.17 -3.18 -0.03
CA ASN A 98 21.08 -2.42 -0.89
C ASN A 98 20.50 -2.25 -2.29
N ILE A 99 19.95 -3.34 -2.84
CA ILE A 99 19.27 -3.35 -4.12
C ILE A 99 18.07 -2.40 -4.09
N LEU A 100 17.25 -2.46 -3.03
CA LEU A 100 16.08 -1.59 -2.89
C LEU A 100 16.48 -0.11 -2.85
N GLN A 101 17.47 0.26 -2.03
CA GLN A 101 17.96 1.64 -1.97
C GLN A 101 18.54 2.09 -3.31
N THR A 102 19.29 1.21 -4.00
CA THR A 102 19.86 1.51 -5.31
C THR A 102 18.77 1.80 -6.35
N LEU A 103 17.70 1.01 -6.37
CA LEU A 103 16.55 1.23 -7.25
C LEU A 103 15.88 2.58 -6.99
N LEU A 104 15.62 2.90 -5.72
CA LEU A 104 14.95 4.12 -5.34
C LEU A 104 15.81 5.36 -5.64
N ASN A 105 17.11 5.30 -5.37
CA ASN A 105 18.07 6.38 -5.66
C ASN A 105 18.26 6.59 -7.17
N SER A 106 18.08 5.54 -7.97
CA SER A 106 18.13 5.63 -9.43
C SER A 106 16.91 6.38 -9.99
N CYS A 107 15.82 6.54 -9.25
CA CYS A 107 14.54 7.07 -9.74
C CYS A 107 14.13 8.37 -9.00
N PRO A 108 14.78 9.52 -9.25
CA PRO A 108 14.53 10.77 -8.52
C PRO A 108 13.12 11.33 -8.67
N LEU A 109 12.41 11.03 -9.77
CA LEU A 109 11.05 11.53 -10.02
C LEU A 109 9.96 10.53 -9.62
N LEU A 110 10.30 9.50 -8.85
CA LEU A 110 9.35 8.47 -8.44
C LEU A 110 8.24 9.09 -7.58
N VAL A 111 7.00 8.86 -8.00
CA VAL A 111 5.78 9.33 -7.30
C VAL A 111 5.06 8.17 -6.61
N THR A 112 5.07 6.99 -7.24
CA THR A 112 4.34 5.80 -6.79
C THR A 112 5.31 4.64 -6.60
N PHE A 113 5.35 4.09 -5.40
CA PHE A 113 6.14 2.91 -5.07
C PHE A 113 5.25 1.79 -4.53
N ILE A 114 5.34 0.61 -5.15
CA ILE A 114 4.55 -0.56 -4.79
C ILE A 114 5.50 -1.74 -4.60
N LEU A 115 5.40 -2.40 -3.45
CA LEU A 115 6.20 -3.56 -3.08
C LEU A 115 5.27 -4.68 -2.59
N GLU A 116 5.16 -5.77 -3.34
CA GLU A 116 4.24 -6.86 -3.02
C GLU A 116 4.94 -8.21 -2.98
N ARG A 117 4.90 -8.90 -1.83
CA ARG A 117 5.37 -10.28 -1.65
C ARG A 117 6.84 -10.49 -2.04
N CYS A 118 7.67 -9.45 -1.95
CA CYS A 118 9.10 -9.54 -2.15
C CYS A 118 9.77 -10.28 -0.98
N SER A 119 10.84 -11.01 -1.27
CA SER A 119 11.67 -11.75 -0.31
C SER A 119 13.06 -11.12 -0.21
N GLY A 120 13.84 -11.52 0.80
CA GLY A 120 15.23 -11.07 1.00
C GLY A 120 15.37 -9.82 1.87
N LEU A 121 14.33 -8.98 1.94
CA LEU A 121 14.31 -7.79 2.79
C LEU A 121 14.08 -8.16 4.26
N LYS A 122 15.00 -7.81 5.15
CA LYS A 122 14.81 -7.82 6.61
C LYS A 122 14.26 -6.47 7.09
N LYS A 123 14.60 -5.39 6.41
CA LYS A 123 14.20 -4.02 6.72
C LYS A 123 13.72 -3.30 5.46
N ILE A 124 12.66 -2.51 5.60
CA ILE A 124 12.14 -1.64 4.53
C ILE A 124 12.25 -0.20 5.03
N GLU A 125 13.29 0.51 4.58
CA GLU A 125 13.47 1.92 4.88
C GLU A 125 13.19 2.77 3.66
N LEU A 126 12.24 3.69 3.79
CA LEU A 126 11.96 4.70 2.77
C LEU A 126 12.15 6.06 3.41
N LEU A 127 13.35 6.64 3.23
CA LEU A 127 13.77 7.87 3.91
C LEU A 127 14.07 8.96 2.88
N ASN A 128 13.69 10.20 3.20
CA ASN A 128 14.11 11.42 2.48
C ASN A 128 13.77 11.47 0.97
N HIS A 129 12.78 10.70 0.52
CA HIS A 129 12.30 10.80 -0.86
C HIS A 129 11.45 12.07 -1.06
N GLN A 130 11.86 12.93 -1.99
CA GLN A 130 11.22 14.24 -2.17
C GLN A 130 9.90 14.17 -2.94
N ASN A 131 9.70 13.18 -3.82
CA ASN A 131 8.58 13.17 -4.78
C ASN A 131 7.54 12.06 -4.55
N ILE A 132 7.81 11.11 -3.66
CA ILE A 132 6.92 9.95 -3.46
C ILE A 132 5.65 10.39 -2.73
N LYS A 133 4.51 10.19 -3.40
CA LYS A 133 3.17 10.51 -2.87
C LYS A 133 2.39 9.27 -2.47
N LEU A 134 2.68 8.11 -3.07
CA LEU A 134 1.99 6.86 -2.79
C LEU A 134 2.98 5.74 -2.51
N VAL A 135 2.80 5.08 -1.37
CA VAL A 135 3.51 3.85 -1.01
C VAL A 135 2.49 2.76 -0.69
N SER A 136 2.64 1.59 -1.33
CA SER A 136 1.88 0.39 -1.02
C SER A 136 2.81 -0.77 -0.76
N ILE A 137 2.77 -1.33 0.44
CA ILE A 137 3.60 -2.47 0.84
C ILE A 137 2.68 -3.62 1.25
N LYS A 138 2.88 -4.80 0.64
CA LYS A 138 2.21 -6.05 1.01
C LYS A 138 3.26 -7.12 1.28
N THR A 139 3.41 -7.58 2.51
CA THR A 139 4.42 -8.58 2.88
C THR A 139 3.81 -9.98 3.05
N LYS A 140 4.64 -11.01 2.82
CA LYS A 140 4.33 -12.43 3.09
C LYS A 140 5.63 -13.14 3.48
N GLY A 141 6.00 -13.22 4.76
CA GLY A 141 7.27 -13.89 5.07
C GLY A 141 7.71 -13.86 6.52
N LYS A 142 8.69 -14.71 6.82
CA LYS A 142 9.68 -14.48 7.90
C LYS A 142 10.95 -14.01 7.17
N PRO A 143 11.85 -13.24 7.79
CA PRO A 143 11.82 -12.76 9.18
C PRO A 143 11.02 -11.45 9.35
N LYS A 144 10.99 -10.95 10.59
CA LYS A 144 10.30 -9.72 10.98
C LYS A 144 10.72 -8.56 10.09
N HIS A 145 9.78 -7.94 9.37
CA HIS A 145 10.10 -6.81 8.51
C HIS A 145 10.03 -5.52 9.31
N LEU A 146 11.18 -4.91 9.60
CA LEU A 146 11.20 -3.58 10.18
C LEU A 146 10.90 -2.54 9.09
N VAL A 147 9.70 -1.99 9.09
CA VAL A 147 9.27 -0.97 8.11
C VAL A 147 9.40 0.40 8.73
N LYS A 148 10.27 1.25 8.19
CA LYS A 148 10.45 2.65 8.59
C LYS A 148 10.22 3.56 7.38
N ILE A 149 9.26 4.47 7.47
CA ILE A 149 8.88 5.36 6.36
C ILE A 149 8.88 6.80 6.85
N GLN A 150 9.83 7.58 6.35
CA GLN A 150 10.00 9.01 6.66
C GLN A 150 10.02 9.79 5.34
N ILE A 151 8.83 10.16 4.87
CA ILE A 151 8.62 10.84 3.58
C ILE A 151 7.64 11.99 3.80
N GLN A 152 8.12 13.23 3.71
CA GLN A 152 7.31 14.42 3.96
C GLN A 152 6.21 14.63 2.91
N THR A 153 6.43 14.21 1.67
CA THR A 153 5.47 14.39 0.56
C THR A 153 4.49 13.23 0.41
N LEU A 154 4.52 12.24 1.31
CA LEU A 154 3.65 11.09 1.26
C LEU A 154 2.20 11.48 1.55
N GLU A 155 1.32 11.22 0.57
CA GLU A 155 -0.12 11.52 0.67
C GLU A 155 -0.94 10.25 0.92
N HIS A 156 -0.48 9.09 0.43
CA HIS A 156 -1.20 7.83 0.51
C HIS A 156 -0.28 6.70 0.94
N PHE A 157 -0.65 6.02 2.04
CA PHE A 157 0.08 4.87 2.53
C PHE A 157 -0.84 3.67 2.70
N SER A 158 -0.45 2.54 2.12
CA SER A 158 -1.11 1.26 2.31
C SER A 158 -0.11 0.23 2.83
N TYR A 159 -0.44 -0.42 3.94
CA TYR A 159 0.36 -1.50 4.51
C TYR A 159 -0.51 -2.72 4.78
N TYR A 160 -0.03 -3.86 4.31
CA TYR A 160 -0.66 -5.15 4.50
C TYR A 160 0.40 -6.17 4.90
N ASP A 161 0.17 -6.87 6.00
CA ASP A 161 1.04 -7.97 6.43
C ASP A 161 0.19 -9.17 6.79
N LEU A 162 0.43 -10.36 6.25
CA LEU A 162 -0.40 -11.52 6.61
C LEU A 162 -0.16 -12.06 8.02
N ARG A 163 0.91 -11.65 8.70
CA ARG A 163 1.29 -12.20 10.00
C ARG A 163 1.10 -11.25 11.18
N LYS A 164 0.56 -10.06 10.94
CA LYS A 164 0.27 -9.08 11.98
C LYS A 164 1.52 -8.69 12.79
N GLU A 165 2.61 -8.37 12.12
CA GLU A 165 3.77 -7.82 12.80
C GLU A 165 3.55 -6.34 13.19
N GLU A 166 4.38 -5.86 14.10
CA GLU A 166 4.36 -4.46 14.55
C GLU A 166 4.92 -3.54 13.47
N LEU A 167 4.13 -2.54 13.12
CA LEU A 167 4.46 -1.50 12.17
C LEU A 167 5.00 -0.29 12.95
N ASP A 168 6.23 0.15 12.65
CA ASP A 168 6.83 1.36 13.23
C ASP A 168 6.92 2.46 12.16
N VAL A 169 5.80 3.16 11.92
CA VAL A 169 5.78 4.24 10.94
C VAL A 169 6.15 5.54 11.63
N VAL A 170 7.33 6.03 11.25
CA VAL A 170 7.94 7.23 11.81
C VAL A 170 7.83 8.37 10.80
N GLU A 171 6.87 9.27 11.03
CA GLU A 171 6.79 10.64 10.47
C GLU A 171 6.26 10.78 9.02
N CYS A 172 4.93 11.01 8.88
CA CYS A 172 4.29 11.45 7.64
C CYS A 172 3.31 12.62 7.92
N GLN A 173 3.75 13.86 7.71
CA GLN A 173 2.97 15.06 8.07
C GLN A 173 1.81 15.36 7.10
N ASN A 174 1.97 15.03 5.81
CA ASN A 174 1.02 15.39 4.73
C ASN A 174 0.08 14.26 4.30
N LEU A 175 -0.02 13.20 5.12
CA LEU A 175 -0.79 12.02 4.74
C LEU A 175 -2.30 12.32 4.68
N LYS A 176 -2.92 11.98 3.56
CA LYS A 176 -4.36 12.14 3.31
C LYS A 176 -5.10 10.82 3.48
N SER A 177 -4.44 9.70 3.22
CA SER A 177 -5.04 8.36 3.29
C SER A 177 -4.11 7.35 3.93
N LEU A 178 -4.61 6.63 4.92
CA LEU A 178 -3.95 5.49 5.55
C LEU A 178 -4.82 4.25 5.41
N ASN A 179 -4.27 3.18 4.83
CA ASN A 179 -4.90 1.87 4.74
C ASN A 179 -4.00 0.80 5.37
N ILE A 180 -4.41 0.25 6.50
CA ILE A 180 -3.68 -0.78 7.21
C ILE A 180 -4.54 -2.03 7.26
N SER A 181 -3.96 -3.19 6.94
CA SER A 181 -4.69 -4.44 6.93
C SER A 181 -3.85 -5.60 7.44
N TYR A 182 -4.43 -6.41 8.35
CA TYR A 182 -3.77 -7.57 8.96
C TYR A 182 -2.50 -7.21 9.77
N VAL A 183 -2.50 -6.11 10.52
CA VAL A 183 -1.30 -5.63 11.25
C VAL A 183 -1.54 -5.67 12.74
N LYS A 184 -0.50 -5.95 13.56
CA LYS A 184 -0.60 -5.73 15.00
C LYS A 184 -0.26 -4.28 15.28
N ILE A 185 -1.27 -3.52 15.68
CA ILE A 185 -1.13 -2.10 15.98
C ILE A 185 -0.78 -1.99 17.47
N SER A 186 0.35 -1.36 17.79
CA SER A 186 0.69 -1.03 19.17
C SER A 186 -0.22 0.08 19.69
N ASN A 187 -0.50 0.11 21.01
CA ASN A 187 -1.43 1.06 21.62
C ASN A 187 -1.08 2.53 21.35
N GLY A 188 0.21 2.83 21.08
CA GLY A 188 0.70 4.17 20.75
C GLY A 188 0.79 4.50 19.26
N PHE A 189 0.88 3.50 18.36
CA PHE A 189 1.14 3.74 16.93
C PHE A 189 0.14 4.70 16.30
N LEU A 190 -1.17 4.46 16.50
CA LEU A 190 -2.20 5.31 15.92
C LEU A 190 -2.17 6.71 16.53
N ARG A 191 -2.05 6.83 17.86
CA ARG A 191 -1.95 8.12 18.57
C ARG A 191 -0.76 8.94 18.05
N ASP A 192 0.39 8.31 17.92
CA ASP A 192 1.63 8.93 17.45
C ASP A 192 1.55 9.33 15.99
N PHE A 193 0.93 8.51 15.16
CA PHE A 193 0.75 8.79 13.74
C PHE A 193 -0.25 9.93 13.50
N ILE A 194 -1.35 9.90 14.26
CA ILE A 194 -2.45 10.86 14.20
C ILE A 194 -2.00 12.22 14.73
N SER A 195 -1.35 12.26 15.89
CA SER A 195 -0.82 13.49 16.50
C SER A 195 0.11 14.28 15.57
N ARG A 196 0.68 13.62 14.55
CA ARG A 196 1.60 14.22 13.58
C ARG A 196 0.96 14.56 12.24
N SER A 197 -0.26 14.10 11.96
CA SER A 197 -0.89 14.22 10.64
C SER A 197 -2.21 14.98 10.68
N GLN A 198 -2.16 16.29 10.40
CA GLN A 198 -3.35 17.16 10.33
C GLN A 198 -4.11 17.06 8.98
N SER A 199 -3.60 16.25 8.04
CA SER A 199 -4.13 16.16 6.66
C SER A 199 -5.00 14.92 6.40
N LEU A 200 -5.14 14.02 7.36
CA LEU A 200 -5.77 12.71 7.17
C LEU A 200 -7.28 12.84 6.89
N LYS A 201 -7.74 12.26 5.77
CA LYS A 201 -9.15 12.25 5.35
C LYS A 201 -9.76 10.86 5.32
N VAL A 202 -8.93 9.85 5.08
CA VAL A 202 -9.36 8.45 4.95
C VAL A 202 -8.49 7.59 5.86
N LEU A 203 -9.14 6.89 6.79
CA LEU A 203 -8.52 5.88 7.62
C LEU A 203 -9.23 4.55 7.38
N LYS A 204 -8.49 3.56 6.92
CA LYS A 204 -8.99 2.21 6.67
C LYS A 204 -8.16 1.22 7.48
N ILE A 205 -8.80 0.47 8.37
CA ILE A 205 -8.17 -0.51 9.24
C ILE A 205 -8.94 -1.82 9.11
N GLN A 206 -8.30 -2.89 8.67
CA GLN A 206 -8.98 -4.17 8.43
C GLN A 206 -8.21 -5.33 9.08
N ASN A 207 -8.87 -6.20 9.83
CA ASN A 207 -8.28 -7.42 10.40
C ASN A 207 -7.00 -7.20 11.24
N CYS A 208 -6.88 -6.03 11.89
CA CYS A 208 -5.73 -5.69 12.73
C CYS A 208 -5.94 -6.15 14.18
N ASP A 209 -4.87 -6.65 14.82
CA ASP A 209 -4.87 -6.99 16.25
C ASP A 209 -4.38 -5.79 17.08
N GLY A 210 -4.81 -5.70 18.35
CA GLY A 210 -4.40 -4.63 19.28
C GLY A 210 -5.30 -3.39 19.28
N VAL A 211 -6.11 -3.19 18.24
CA VAL A 211 -7.03 -2.02 18.16
C VAL A 211 -8.17 -2.10 19.17
N LEU A 212 -8.60 -3.32 19.56
CA LEU A 212 -9.85 -3.50 20.32
C LEU A 212 -9.85 -4.65 21.34
N CYS A 213 -8.76 -5.42 21.45
CA CYS A 213 -8.76 -6.67 22.23
C CYS A 213 -8.46 -6.48 23.73
N GLN A 214 -8.21 -5.26 24.20
CA GLN A 214 -7.98 -4.96 25.61
C GLN A 214 -8.81 -3.73 26.00
N ASN A 215 -9.47 -3.77 27.15
CA ASN A 215 -10.25 -2.64 27.70
C ASN A 215 -9.46 -1.30 27.70
N GLN A 216 -8.13 -1.36 27.70
CA GLN A 216 -7.20 -0.23 27.60
C GLN A 216 -6.83 0.18 26.16
N GLY A 217 -6.74 -0.75 25.20
CA GLY A 217 -6.40 -0.44 23.79
C GLY A 217 -7.52 0.27 23.02
N VAL A 218 -8.76 0.01 23.43
CA VAL A 218 -9.93 0.76 22.93
C VAL A 218 -9.83 2.24 23.31
N GLN A 219 -9.32 2.57 24.50
CA GLN A 219 -9.18 3.96 24.95
C GLN A 219 -8.15 4.72 24.12
N SER A 220 -6.97 4.16 23.86
CA SER A 220 -5.94 4.84 23.07
C SER A 220 -6.34 5.01 21.61
N TYR A 221 -7.09 4.06 21.03
CA TYR A 221 -7.67 4.20 19.68
C TYR A 221 -8.67 5.33 19.59
N LEU A 222 -9.53 5.40 20.60
CA LEU A 222 -10.59 6.38 20.73
C LEU A 222 -10.05 7.79 21.00
N ASP A 223 -9.04 7.92 21.86
CA ASP A 223 -8.31 9.17 22.04
C ASP A 223 -7.64 9.63 20.74
N ALA A 224 -7.17 8.68 19.93
CA ALA A 224 -6.64 8.97 18.60
C ALA A 224 -7.75 9.45 17.64
N LEU A 225 -8.91 8.79 17.60
CA LEU A 225 -10.06 9.24 16.79
C LEU A 225 -10.57 10.62 17.21
N LEU A 226 -10.64 10.89 18.53
CA LEU A 226 -10.96 12.20 19.08
C LEU A 226 -10.03 13.28 18.54
N TRP A 227 -8.72 12.99 18.50
CA TRP A 227 -7.72 13.94 18.01
C TRP A 227 -7.81 14.17 16.49
N ILE A 228 -8.12 13.13 15.68
CA ILE A 228 -8.36 13.30 14.23
C ILE A 228 -9.57 14.20 13.96
N CYS A 229 -10.66 13.95 14.68
CA CYS A 229 -11.95 14.57 14.40
C CYS A 229 -12.04 16.04 14.81
N GLN A 230 -11.04 16.59 15.52
CA GLN A 230 -10.97 18.02 15.85
C GLN A 230 -10.85 18.93 14.63
N SER A 231 -10.60 18.39 13.43
CA SER A 231 -10.27 19.22 12.27
C SER A 231 -11.21 19.07 11.07
N ARG A 232 -11.77 17.90 10.71
CA ARG A 232 -12.56 17.67 9.46
C ARG A 232 -13.39 16.38 9.46
N LYS A 233 -14.28 16.24 8.46
CA LYS A 233 -14.97 14.99 8.08
C LYS A 233 -13.98 13.83 7.86
N LEU A 234 -14.15 12.73 8.59
CA LEU A 234 -13.33 11.52 8.48
C LEU A 234 -14.15 10.35 7.91
N LYS A 235 -13.59 9.68 6.90
CA LYS A 235 -14.10 8.37 6.43
C LYS A 235 -13.33 7.27 7.13
N LEU A 236 -13.98 6.59 8.07
CA LEU A 236 -13.40 5.48 8.81
C LEU A 236 -13.99 4.16 8.32
N LYS A 237 -13.17 3.33 7.66
CA LYS A 237 -13.57 1.97 7.30
C LYS A 237 -12.88 0.98 8.21
N ILE A 238 -13.65 0.25 9.01
CA ILE A 238 -13.13 -0.69 10.01
C ILE A 238 -13.78 -2.06 9.87
N GLN A 239 -13.02 -3.12 10.13
CA GLN A 239 -13.53 -4.48 10.25
C GLN A 239 -13.51 -4.90 11.72
N LEU A 240 -14.68 -5.22 12.27
CA LEU A 240 -14.91 -5.47 13.69
C LEU A 240 -15.49 -6.86 13.91
N LYS A 241 -15.20 -7.48 15.06
CA LYS A 241 -16.05 -8.56 15.57
C LYS A 241 -17.33 -7.95 16.13
N CYS A 242 -18.44 -8.66 16.00
CA CYS A 242 -19.76 -8.16 16.38
C CYS A 242 -19.87 -7.78 17.86
N GLU A 243 -19.27 -8.57 18.75
CA GLU A 243 -19.18 -8.30 20.19
C GLU A 243 -18.44 -6.99 20.53
N MET A 244 -17.54 -6.52 19.65
CA MET A 244 -16.80 -5.27 19.83
C MET A 244 -17.49 -4.07 19.19
N CYS A 245 -18.54 -4.29 18.39
CA CYS A 245 -19.22 -3.21 17.68
C CYS A 245 -19.98 -2.29 18.64
N SER A 246 -20.76 -2.85 19.57
CA SER A 246 -21.49 -2.06 20.57
C SER A 246 -20.54 -1.20 21.39
N CYS A 247 -19.49 -1.81 21.95
CA CYS A 247 -18.49 -1.11 22.76
C CYS A 247 -17.73 -0.01 21.97
N PHE A 248 -17.51 -0.23 20.67
CA PHE A 248 -16.91 0.76 19.78
C PHE A 248 -17.86 1.96 19.54
N ILE A 249 -19.12 1.68 19.29
CA ILE A 249 -20.15 2.67 18.96
C ILE A 249 -20.54 3.46 20.21
N ASP A 250 -20.75 2.82 21.34
CA ASP A 250 -21.06 3.48 22.62
C ASP A 250 -20.02 4.54 22.94
N ARG A 251 -18.75 4.19 22.75
CA ARG A 251 -17.66 5.11 23.02
C ARG A 251 -17.51 6.19 21.94
N LEU A 252 -17.79 5.91 20.66
CA LEU A 252 -17.92 6.96 19.64
C LEU A 252 -19.03 7.97 19.99
N MET A 253 -20.16 7.49 20.51
CA MET A 253 -21.29 8.34 20.90
C MET A 253 -20.99 9.18 22.16
N CYS A 254 -20.18 8.66 23.09
CA CYS A 254 -19.69 9.42 24.26
C CYS A 254 -18.81 10.62 23.88
N MET A 255 -18.26 10.65 22.67
CA MET A 255 -17.27 11.65 22.25
C MET A 255 -17.86 12.96 21.76
N LYS A 256 -19.19 13.13 21.82
CA LYS A 256 -19.92 14.23 21.15
C LYS A 256 -19.65 14.34 19.65
N LEU A 257 -19.00 13.33 19.04
CA LEU A 257 -18.85 13.21 17.60
C LEU A 257 -20.23 13.00 17.00
N LYS A 258 -20.60 13.80 16.01
CA LYS A 258 -21.78 13.52 15.20
C LYS A 258 -21.41 12.38 14.26
N VAL A 259 -21.76 11.15 14.64
CA VAL A 259 -21.80 10.04 13.69
C VAL A 259 -22.86 10.39 12.66
N VAL A 260 -22.44 10.88 11.49
CA VAL A 260 -23.38 11.41 10.49
C VAL A 260 -24.12 10.27 9.81
N LYS A 261 -23.39 9.22 9.42
CA LYS A 261 -23.95 8.01 8.81
C LYS A 261 -23.04 6.83 9.10
N VAL A 262 -23.64 5.66 9.35
CA VAL A 262 -22.94 4.38 9.38
C VAL A 262 -23.46 3.52 8.25
N TYR A 263 -22.54 2.84 7.58
CA TYR A 263 -22.87 1.86 6.56
C TYR A 263 -22.24 0.52 6.91
N LYS A 264 -22.98 -0.56 6.73
CA LYS A 264 -22.44 -1.92 6.78
C LYS A 264 -22.24 -2.44 5.36
N TYR A 265 -21.12 -3.12 5.17
CA TYR A 265 -20.86 -3.82 3.93
C TYR A 265 -21.59 -5.17 3.93
N ASP A 266 -22.48 -5.37 2.97
CA ASP A 266 -23.09 -6.67 2.72
C ASP A 266 -22.23 -7.45 1.72
N GLY A 267 -21.59 -8.51 2.21
CA GLY A 267 -20.75 -9.38 1.40
C GLY A 267 -21.51 -10.16 0.33
N LYS A 268 -22.83 -10.37 0.49
CA LYS A 268 -23.65 -11.09 -0.49
C LYS A 268 -24.02 -10.21 -1.68
N ASN A 269 -24.39 -8.96 -1.41
CA ASN A 269 -24.82 -8.01 -2.44
C ASN A 269 -23.71 -7.05 -2.91
N GLN A 270 -22.49 -7.19 -2.37
CA GLN A 270 -21.36 -6.29 -2.62
C GLN A 270 -21.69 -4.80 -2.44
N GLY A 271 -22.61 -4.49 -1.53
CA GLY A 271 -23.20 -3.16 -1.33
C GLY A 271 -22.91 -2.59 0.05
N LEU A 272 -23.00 -1.26 0.18
CA LEU A 272 -23.01 -0.55 1.46
C LEU A 272 -24.46 -0.20 1.82
N HIS A 273 -24.95 -0.73 2.93
CA HIS A 273 -26.30 -0.45 3.43
C HIS A 273 -26.24 0.49 4.63
N PRO A 274 -27.00 1.60 4.63
CA PRO A 274 -27.05 2.49 5.79
C PRO A 274 -27.63 1.74 6.99
N ILE A 275 -27.10 2.02 8.17
CA ILE A 275 -27.61 1.53 9.45
C ILE A 275 -27.96 2.75 10.30
N GLU A 276 -29.19 2.76 10.81
CA GLU A 276 -29.62 3.69 11.85
C GLU A 276 -29.17 3.16 13.22
N PHE A 277 -28.45 3.99 13.96
CA PHE A 277 -28.01 3.69 15.33
C PHE A 277 -28.86 4.50 16.31
N GLU A 278 -29.85 3.86 16.91
CA GLU A 278 -30.60 4.43 18.02
C GLU A 278 -29.98 4.00 19.36
N ARG A 279 -29.83 4.95 20.29
CA ARG A 279 -29.20 4.78 21.62
C ARG A 279 -29.75 3.60 22.43
N GLU A 280 -30.98 3.18 22.17
CA GLU A 280 -31.72 2.23 23.01
C GLU A 280 -31.83 0.82 22.39
N ASN A 281 -31.36 0.61 21.16
CA ASN A 281 -31.50 -0.66 20.40
C ASN A 281 -30.17 -1.34 20.03
N LEU A 282 -29.15 -1.23 20.90
CA LEU A 282 -27.85 -1.90 20.71
C LEU A 282 -27.92 -3.44 20.84
N SER A 283 -29.08 -3.97 21.22
CA SER A 283 -29.37 -5.41 21.36
C SER A 283 -29.45 -6.19 20.04
N ILE A 284 -29.42 -5.52 18.87
CA ILE A 284 -29.71 -6.16 17.58
C ILE A 284 -28.45 -6.79 16.91
N PHE A 285 -27.25 -6.59 17.44
CA PHE A 285 -26.03 -7.15 16.82
C PHE A 285 -25.75 -8.61 17.21
N ALA A 286 -26.74 -9.50 17.07
CA ALA A 286 -26.58 -10.96 17.16
C ALA A 286 -25.91 -11.54 15.89
N PHE A 287 -24.80 -10.94 15.47
CA PHE A 287 -24.09 -11.31 14.25
C PHE A 287 -22.92 -12.25 14.58
N ARG A 288 -22.76 -13.33 13.81
CA ARG A 288 -21.63 -14.26 13.94
C ARG A 288 -20.52 -13.87 12.96
N GLY A 289 -19.36 -13.45 13.46
CA GLY A 289 -18.14 -13.27 12.66
C GLY A 289 -17.62 -11.82 12.60
N TRP A 290 -16.76 -11.57 11.60
CA TRP A 290 -16.19 -10.25 11.33
C TRP A 290 -17.04 -9.50 10.32
N GLU A 291 -17.40 -8.26 10.65
CA GLU A 291 -18.24 -7.39 9.83
C GLU A 291 -17.47 -6.12 9.47
N THR A 292 -17.74 -5.56 8.28
CA THR A 292 -17.08 -4.33 7.82
C THR A 292 -18.06 -3.16 7.87
N PHE A 293 -17.63 -2.10 8.54
CA PHE A 293 -18.39 -0.88 8.72
C PHE A 293 -17.64 0.30 8.11
N LEU A 294 -18.40 1.25 7.57
CA LEU A 294 -17.94 2.57 7.16
C LEU A 294 -18.67 3.60 8.00
N PHE A 295 -17.91 4.31 8.83
CA PHE A 295 -18.38 5.43 9.62
C PHE A 295 -18.01 6.73 8.89
N LEU A 296 -19.01 7.57 8.65
CA LEU A 296 -18.83 8.95 8.25
C LEU A 296 -18.93 9.82 9.51
N LEU A 297 -17.78 10.27 9.99
CA LEU A 297 -17.67 11.07 11.20
C LEU A 297 -17.56 12.54 10.83
N ASP A 298 -18.32 13.40 11.52
CA ASP A 298 -18.27 14.85 11.43
C ASP A 298 -18.32 15.44 12.84
N TRP A 299 -17.86 16.68 12.99
CA TRP A 299 -17.86 17.40 14.26
C TRP A 299 -19.11 18.28 14.37
#